data_AF-A0A382W0V6-F1
#
_entry.id   AF-A0A382W0V6-F1
#
_cell.length_a   1.000
_cell.length_b   1.000
_cell.length_c   1.000
_cell.angle_alpha   90.00
_cell.angle_beta   90.00
_cell.angle_gamma   90.00
#
_symmetry.space_group_name_H-M   'P 1'
#
loop_
_entity.id
_entity.type
_entity.pdbx_description
1 polymer ?
#
loop_
_entity_poly.entity_id
_entity_poly.type
_entity_poly.pdbx_seq_one_letter_code
_entity_poly.pdbx_strand_id
1 'polypeptide(L)'
;MSETDMVEEEQEGNPYNMKKSWHEADGKRMPQADELYYEDEAPKPKATRRRKKSAPDEESPTTNHNYKKRYDDLKRHHDQKIGEFKQREIDFASQLQATQPKYETPKSEEELQQFKEANPDLYDTVESVAHNIAADQLNSLQPRLSAIEQREQELAVREAEQAMRDSHPDYEDIKGSDDFHAWAEEQPEQIQDWVYRNPDNVALAAKAIDLYKMETGQGQSSSNRRSNLQRQSPGAAA
;
A
#
# COMPACT_ATOMS: atom_id res chain seq x y z
N MET A 1 4.92 -19.01 17.82
CA MET A 1 6.04 -19.52 17.00
C MET A 1 5.53 -20.77 16.32
N SER A 2 5.11 -20.67 15.06
CA SER A 2 4.69 -21.82 14.26
C SER A 2 5.82 -22.13 13.29
N GLU A 3 6.47 -23.25 13.55
CA GLU A 3 7.58 -23.80 12.77
C GLU A 3 7.02 -24.30 11.43
N THR A 4 7.39 -23.65 10.32
CA THR A 4 7.08 -24.11 8.97
C THR A 4 8.15 -25.09 8.54
N ASP A 5 7.80 -26.38 8.51
CA ASP A 5 8.58 -27.42 7.84
C ASP A 5 8.77 -27.03 6.37
N MET A 6 10.00 -26.68 5.98
CA MET A 6 10.38 -26.52 4.58
C MET A 6 10.71 -27.89 4.02
N VAL A 7 9.76 -28.48 3.31
CA VAL A 7 10.01 -29.65 2.47
C VAL A 7 10.87 -29.17 1.30
N GLU A 8 12.17 -29.51 1.30
CA GLU A 8 13.02 -29.38 0.12
C GLU A 8 12.54 -30.40 -0.92
N GLU A 9 11.75 -29.94 -1.91
CA GLU A 9 11.49 -30.72 -3.11
C GLU A 9 12.82 -30.87 -3.88
N GLU A 10 13.35 -32.10 -3.91
CA GLU A 10 14.49 -32.43 -4.76
C GLU A 10 14.14 -32.09 -6.20
N GLN A 11 14.93 -31.21 -6.80
CA GLN A 11 14.68 -30.70 -8.15
C GLN A 11 14.93 -31.83 -9.16
N GLU A 12 13.86 -32.51 -9.58
CA GLU A 12 13.95 -33.54 -10.62
C GLU A 12 14.52 -32.92 -11.90
N GLY A 13 15.60 -33.51 -12.41
CA GLY A 13 16.26 -33.03 -13.63
C GLY A 13 15.29 -33.04 -14.81
N ASN A 14 15.27 -31.95 -15.60
CA ASN A 14 14.38 -31.81 -16.75
C ASN A 14 14.47 -33.06 -17.68
N PRO A 15 13.36 -33.77 -17.96
CA PRO A 15 13.35 -35.01 -18.73
C PRO A 15 13.85 -34.85 -20.17
N TYR A 16 13.86 -33.61 -20.68
CA TYR A 16 14.40 -33.28 -21.98
C TYR A 16 15.93 -33.32 -22.03
N ASN A 17 16.61 -33.23 -20.88
CA ASN A 17 18.07 -33.31 -20.83
C ASN A 17 18.59 -34.73 -21.03
N MET A 18 17.83 -35.75 -20.63
CA MET A 18 18.24 -37.16 -20.74
C MET A 18 18.32 -37.68 -22.19
N LYS A 19 17.59 -37.06 -23.13
CA LYS A 19 17.51 -37.52 -24.53
C LYS A 19 18.58 -36.89 -25.45
N LYS A 20 19.49 -36.08 -24.89
CA LYS A 20 20.51 -35.39 -25.67
C LYS A 20 21.68 -36.33 -25.96
N SER A 21 22.21 -36.25 -27.18
CA SER A 21 23.25 -37.14 -27.70
C SER A 21 24.62 -37.06 -26.99
N TRP A 22 24.79 -36.12 -26.06
CA TRP A 22 26.00 -35.96 -25.24
C TRP A 22 25.85 -36.49 -23.80
N HIS A 23 24.68 -37.03 -23.43
CA HIS A 23 24.45 -37.70 -22.14
C HIS A 23 24.74 -39.21 -22.18
N GLU A 24 25.12 -39.76 -23.32
CA GLU A 24 25.67 -41.12 -23.40
C GLU A 24 27.07 -41.12 -22.75
N ALA A 25 27.18 -41.77 -21.59
CA ALA A 25 28.42 -41.87 -20.84
C ALA A 25 29.40 -42.81 -21.58
N ASP A 26 30.21 -42.25 -22.47
CA ASP A 26 31.31 -42.98 -23.11
C ASP A 26 32.52 -43.01 -22.14
N GLY A 27 32.57 -44.02 -21.29
CA GLY A 27 33.67 -44.19 -20.33
C GLY A 27 33.43 -45.25 -19.27
N LYS A 28 34.51 -45.88 -18.80
CA LYS A 28 34.47 -46.80 -17.65
C LYS A 28 34.02 -46.01 -16.41
N ARG A 29 33.04 -46.57 -15.68
CA ARG A 29 32.50 -45.97 -14.44
C ARG A 29 33.65 -45.60 -13.50
N MET A 30 33.67 -44.35 -13.06
CA MET A 30 34.58 -43.91 -12.00
C MET A 30 34.15 -44.58 -10.69
N PRO A 31 35.09 -45.10 -9.86
CA PRO A 31 34.75 -45.69 -8.57
C PRO A 31 34.09 -44.62 -7.68
N GLN A 32 33.04 -45.01 -6.98
CA GLN A 32 32.33 -44.14 -6.05
C GLN A 32 33.12 -44.00 -4.75
N ALA A 33 32.88 -42.91 -4.02
CA ALA A 33 33.67 -42.53 -2.84
C ALA A 33 33.73 -43.61 -1.73
N ASP A 34 32.76 -44.53 -1.69
CA ASP A 34 32.70 -45.64 -0.73
C ASP A 34 33.71 -46.77 -1.00
N GLU A 35 34.29 -46.86 -2.19
CA GLU A 35 35.25 -47.93 -2.56
C GLU A 35 36.72 -47.56 -2.28
N LEU A 36 36.98 -46.41 -1.65
CA LEU A 36 38.32 -45.87 -1.38
C LEU A 36 38.93 -46.29 -0.02
N TYR A 37 38.34 -47.24 0.71
CA TYR A 37 38.87 -47.70 1.98
C TYR A 37 40.02 -48.70 1.78
N TYR A 38 41.25 -48.29 2.12
CA TYR A 38 42.43 -49.17 2.18
C TYR A 38 42.74 -49.47 3.65
N GLU A 39 42.67 -50.75 4.04
CA GLU A 39 43.23 -51.26 5.31
C GLU A 39 44.77 -51.25 5.25
N ASP A 40 45.38 -50.86 6.38
CA ASP A 40 46.81 -50.62 6.57
C ASP A 40 47.68 -51.90 6.48
N GLU A 41 48.51 -52.03 5.44
CA GLU A 41 49.78 -52.77 5.50
C GLU A 41 50.91 -52.03 4.75
N ALA A 42 52.01 -51.76 5.45
CA ALA A 42 53.24 -51.07 4.99
C ALA A 42 54.26 -52.04 4.33
N PRO A 43 55.47 -51.63 3.86
CA PRO A 43 55.91 -50.43 3.10
C PRO A 43 56.74 -50.76 1.80
N LYS A 44 56.58 -49.92 0.76
CA LYS A 44 57.48 -49.52 -0.38
C LYS A 44 58.41 -50.54 -1.08
N PRO A 45 58.55 -50.43 -2.43
CA PRO A 45 59.75 -49.73 -2.92
C PRO A 45 59.48 -48.66 -4.00
N LYS A 46 60.31 -47.62 -3.99
CA LYS A 46 60.34 -46.49 -4.93
C LYS A 46 60.71 -46.98 -6.34
N ALA A 47 59.89 -46.65 -7.34
CA ALA A 47 60.25 -46.85 -8.75
C ALA A 47 61.36 -45.84 -9.16
N THR A 48 62.54 -46.39 -9.45
CA THR A 48 63.71 -45.69 -9.99
C THR A 48 63.45 -45.25 -11.45
N ARG A 49 63.83 -44.01 -11.77
CA ARG A 49 63.93 -43.53 -13.17
C ARG A 49 64.98 -44.36 -13.91
N ARG A 50 64.58 -45.26 -14.81
CA ARG A 50 65.51 -45.83 -15.82
C ARG A 50 65.84 -44.73 -16.83
N ARG A 51 67.11 -44.33 -16.90
CA ARG A 51 67.68 -43.55 -17.99
C ARG A 51 68.70 -44.38 -18.76
N LYS A 52 68.51 -44.55 -20.08
CA LYS A 52 69.51 -44.30 -21.15
C LYS A 52 68.82 -44.49 -22.53
N LYS A 53 68.53 -43.40 -23.25
CA LYS A 53 69.29 -42.76 -24.35
C LYS A 53 69.32 -43.59 -25.65
N SER A 54 68.67 -43.07 -26.70
CA SER A 54 69.35 -42.46 -27.85
C SER A 54 68.31 -41.85 -28.79
N ALA A 55 68.36 -40.54 -29.01
CA ALA A 55 67.75 -39.89 -30.15
C ALA A 55 68.52 -40.26 -31.43
N PRO A 56 67.84 -40.27 -32.58
CA PRO A 56 68.18 -39.35 -33.66
C PRO A 56 66.91 -38.59 -34.08
N ASP A 57 66.93 -37.26 -34.06
CA ASP A 57 67.36 -36.34 -35.12
C ASP A 57 66.38 -36.23 -36.30
N GLU A 58 66.16 -34.96 -36.65
CA GLU A 58 65.59 -34.41 -37.89
C GLU A 58 64.05 -34.30 -38.11
N GLU A 59 63.65 -33.03 -38.15
CA GLU A 59 62.78 -32.41 -39.17
C GLU A 59 61.28 -32.78 -39.25
N SER A 60 60.46 -31.95 -38.60
CA SER A 60 59.34 -31.34 -39.33
C SER A 60 59.02 -29.93 -38.79
N PRO A 61 59.29 -28.86 -39.54
CA PRO A 61 58.85 -27.50 -39.18
C PRO A 61 57.34 -27.29 -39.46
N THR A 62 56.51 -28.33 -39.52
CA THR A 62 55.13 -28.23 -40.01
C THR A 62 54.06 -28.46 -38.93
N THR A 63 54.36 -29.15 -37.83
CA THR A 63 53.34 -29.56 -36.84
C THR A 63 53.11 -28.51 -35.73
N ASN A 64 54.15 -27.80 -35.28
CA ASN A 64 54.04 -26.77 -34.24
C ASN A 64 53.33 -25.49 -34.73
N HIS A 65 53.46 -25.15 -36.01
CA HIS A 65 52.77 -23.99 -36.60
C HIS A 65 51.25 -24.20 -36.75
N ASN A 66 50.76 -25.44 -36.69
CA ASN A 66 49.34 -25.73 -36.81
C ASN A 66 48.56 -25.55 -35.49
N TYR A 67 49.18 -25.76 -34.32
CA TYR A 67 48.47 -25.58 -33.04
C TYR A 67 48.14 -24.12 -32.76
N LYS A 68 49.07 -23.19 -32.99
CA LYS A 68 48.80 -21.76 -32.79
C LYS A 68 47.75 -21.24 -33.76
N LYS A 69 47.78 -21.69 -35.02
CA LYS A 69 46.78 -21.34 -36.05
C LYS A 69 45.40 -21.86 -35.66
N ARG A 70 45.30 -23.13 -35.26
CA ARG A 70 44.03 -23.71 -34.76
C ARG A 70 43.47 -22.97 -33.57
N TYR A 71 44.32 -22.55 -32.63
CA TYR A 71 43.86 -21.75 -31.49
C TYR A 71 43.42 -20.34 -31.90
N ASP A 72 44.16 -19.70 -32.81
CA ASP A 72 43.79 -18.39 -33.35
C ASP A 72 42.45 -18.46 -34.10
N ASP A 73 42.25 -19.48 -34.93
CA ASP A 73 41.03 -19.70 -35.67
C ASP A 73 39.85 -20.09 -34.76
N LEU A 74 40.09 -20.93 -33.74
CA LEU A 74 39.06 -21.28 -32.76
C LEU A 74 38.64 -20.04 -31.95
N LYS A 75 39.60 -19.21 -31.55
CA LYS A 75 39.34 -17.94 -30.87
C LYS A 75 38.58 -16.97 -31.77
N ARG A 76 39.01 -16.82 -33.03
CA ARG A 76 38.31 -15.98 -34.02
C ARG A 76 36.88 -16.45 -34.25
N HIS A 77 36.65 -17.75 -34.36
CA HIS A 77 35.29 -18.30 -34.50
C HIS A 77 34.45 -18.06 -33.25
N HIS A 78 35.04 -18.20 -32.05
CA HIS A 78 34.36 -17.91 -30.80
C HIS A 78 34.01 -16.42 -30.67
N ASP A 79 34.96 -15.54 -30.96
CA ASP A 79 34.76 -14.08 -30.96
C ASP A 79 33.72 -13.67 -32.02
N GLN A 80 33.74 -14.30 -33.20
CA GLN A 80 32.72 -14.13 -34.24
C GLN A 80 31.34 -14.60 -33.76
N LYS A 81 31.24 -15.77 -33.13
CA LYS A 81 29.98 -16.28 -32.57
C LYS A 81 29.44 -15.36 -31.48
N ILE A 82 30.29 -14.85 -30.61
CA ILE A 82 29.89 -13.85 -29.60
C ILE A 82 29.36 -12.59 -30.30
N GLY A 83 30.01 -12.13 -31.35
CA GLY A 83 29.55 -11.00 -32.16
C GLY A 83 28.18 -11.24 -32.78
N GLU A 84 27.99 -12.40 -33.41
CA GLU A 84 26.71 -12.84 -34.00
C GLU A 84 25.60 -12.93 -32.94
N PHE A 85 25.90 -13.46 -31.75
CA PHE A 85 24.92 -13.52 -30.65
C PHE A 85 24.52 -12.13 -30.16
N LYS A 86 25.49 -11.24 -29.95
CA LYS A 86 25.22 -9.85 -29.54
C LYS A 86 24.40 -9.10 -30.58
N GLN A 87 24.73 -9.27 -31.87
CA GLN A 87 23.94 -8.68 -32.96
C GLN A 87 22.52 -9.22 -32.96
N ARG A 88 22.34 -10.53 -32.83
CA ARG A 88 21.01 -11.13 -32.73
C ARG A 88 20.23 -10.62 -31.52
N GLU A 89 20.86 -10.45 -30.37
CA GLU A 89 20.20 -9.90 -29.19
C GLU A 89 19.73 -8.45 -29.43
N ILE A 90 20.56 -7.64 -30.06
CA ILE A 90 20.21 -6.26 -30.44
C ILE A 90 19.05 -6.27 -31.44
N ASP A 91 19.13 -7.10 -32.48
CA ASP A 91 18.09 -7.22 -33.50
C ASP A 91 16.78 -7.70 -32.87
N PHE A 92 16.82 -8.70 -32.00
CA PHE A 92 15.65 -9.22 -31.30
C PHE A 92 15.03 -8.18 -30.37
N ALA A 93 15.86 -7.46 -29.60
CA ALA A 93 15.40 -6.38 -28.74
C ALA A 93 14.75 -5.24 -29.56
N SER A 94 15.34 -4.89 -30.70
CA SER A 94 14.78 -3.88 -31.61
C SER A 94 13.45 -4.33 -32.22
N GLN A 95 13.33 -5.61 -32.59
CA GLN A 95 12.10 -6.19 -33.12
C GLN A 95 11.01 -6.22 -32.05
N LEU A 96 11.33 -6.62 -30.82
CA LEU A 96 10.39 -6.56 -29.70
C LEU A 96 9.92 -5.12 -29.46
N GLN A 97 10.82 -4.14 -29.41
CA GLN A 97 10.44 -2.73 -29.26
C GLN A 97 9.60 -2.19 -30.42
N ALA A 98 9.83 -2.65 -31.65
CA ALA A 98 9.04 -2.25 -32.82
C ALA A 98 7.66 -2.91 -32.86
N THR A 99 7.54 -4.15 -32.35
CA THR A 99 6.27 -4.88 -32.28
C THR A 99 5.43 -4.53 -31.05
N GLN A 100 6.05 -3.99 -29.99
CA GLN A 100 5.29 -3.50 -28.86
C GLN A 100 4.53 -2.24 -29.28
N PRO A 101 3.19 -2.22 -29.16
CA PRO A 101 2.45 -1.00 -29.36
C PRO A 101 2.95 0.03 -28.35
N LYS A 102 3.38 1.21 -28.83
CA LYS A 102 3.61 2.35 -27.95
C LYS A 102 2.28 2.67 -27.28
N TYR A 103 2.18 2.37 -26.00
CA TYR A 103 0.98 2.63 -25.22
C TYR A 103 0.79 4.15 -25.13
N GLU A 104 -0.11 4.68 -25.94
CA GLU A 104 -0.65 6.02 -25.79
C GLU A 104 -1.99 5.89 -25.06
N THR A 105 -2.14 6.61 -23.95
CA THR A 105 -3.41 6.58 -23.22
C THR A 105 -4.51 7.19 -24.08
N PRO A 106 -5.62 6.47 -24.35
CA PRO A 106 -6.76 7.05 -25.06
C PRO A 106 -7.33 8.18 -24.21
N LYS A 107 -7.44 9.38 -24.79
CA LYS A 107 -7.87 10.59 -24.07
C LYS A 107 -9.33 10.95 -24.34
N SER A 108 -9.93 10.40 -25.39
CA SER A 108 -11.33 10.63 -25.74
C SER A 108 -12.22 9.43 -25.43
N GLU A 109 -13.50 9.69 -25.14
CA GLU A 109 -14.49 8.65 -24.84
C GLU A 109 -14.74 7.73 -26.04
N GLU A 110 -14.62 8.25 -27.26
CA GLU A 110 -14.71 7.48 -28.50
C GLU A 110 -13.52 6.53 -28.69
N GLU A 111 -12.30 6.94 -28.34
CA GLU A 111 -11.11 6.09 -28.39
C GLU A 111 -11.15 4.99 -27.32
N LEU A 112 -11.74 5.25 -26.15
CA LEU A 112 -11.95 4.24 -25.11
C LEU A 112 -12.93 3.15 -25.57
N GLN A 113 -13.97 3.51 -26.32
CA GLN A 113 -14.91 2.55 -26.90
C GLN A 113 -14.22 1.67 -27.96
N GLN A 114 -13.44 2.26 -28.86
CA GLN A 114 -12.65 1.51 -29.83
C GLN A 114 -11.60 0.62 -29.15
N PHE A 115 -10.98 1.08 -28.06
CA PHE A 115 -10.06 0.29 -27.27
C PHE A 115 -10.76 -0.91 -26.59
N LYS A 116 -11.95 -0.69 -26.03
CA LYS A 116 -12.79 -1.75 -25.45
C LYS A 116 -13.16 -2.81 -26.49
N GLU A 117 -13.50 -2.39 -27.71
CA GLU A 117 -13.81 -3.30 -28.82
C GLU A 117 -12.58 -4.07 -29.32
N ALA A 118 -11.42 -3.41 -29.41
CA ALA A 118 -10.18 -4.02 -29.91
C ALA A 118 -9.48 -4.92 -28.87
N ASN A 119 -9.63 -4.64 -27.57
CA ASN A 119 -8.96 -5.34 -26.48
C ASN A 119 -9.88 -5.54 -25.27
N PRO A 120 -10.90 -6.42 -25.36
CA PRO A 120 -11.86 -6.64 -24.28
C PRO A 120 -11.18 -7.15 -23.00
N ASP A 121 -10.24 -8.09 -23.11
CA ASP A 121 -9.55 -8.68 -21.96
C ASP A 121 -8.72 -7.65 -21.18
N LEU A 122 -8.11 -6.67 -21.86
CA LEU A 122 -7.35 -5.60 -21.20
C LEU A 122 -8.28 -4.59 -20.54
N TYR A 123 -9.38 -4.26 -21.20
CA TYR A 123 -10.36 -3.32 -20.69
C TYR A 123 -10.95 -3.79 -19.35
N ASP A 124 -11.35 -5.06 -19.24
CA ASP A 124 -11.91 -5.62 -18.00
C ASP A 124 -10.94 -5.49 -16.81
N THR A 125 -9.63 -5.68 -17.06
CA THR A 125 -8.61 -5.51 -16.01
C THR A 125 -8.42 -4.05 -15.62
N VAL A 126 -8.41 -3.12 -16.59
CA VAL A 126 -8.27 -1.68 -16.36
C VAL A 126 -9.51 -1.14 -15.65
N GLU A 127 -10.71 -1.62 -16.00
CA GLU A 127 -11.96 -1.27 -15.33
C GLU A 127 -11.93 -1.73 -13.86
N SER A 128 -11.48 -2.95 -13.58
CA SER A 128 -11.32 -3.43 -12.20
C SER A 128 -10.33 -2.58 -11.40
N VAL A 129 -9.17 -2.25 -11.99
CA VAL A 129 -8.16 -1.38 -11.36
C VAL A 129 -8.72 0.02 -11.15
N ALA A 130 -9.48 0.57 -12.10
CA ALA A 130 -10.12 1.87 -11.97
C ALA A 130 -11.18 1.86 -10.85
N HIS A 131 -11.98 0.81 -10.73
CA HIS A 131 -12.92 0.64 -9.62
C HIS A 131 -12.22 0.57 -8.27
N ASN A 132 -11.13 -0.18 -8.16
CA ASN A 132 -10.34 -0.25 -6.92
C ASN A 132 -9.76 1.12 -6.55
N ILE A 133 -9.19 1.85 -7.52
CA ILE A 133 -8.66 3.19 -7.29
C ILE A 133 -9.78 4.16 -6.88
N ALA A 134 -10.95 4.10 -7.52
CA ALA A 134 -12.09 4.93 -7.17
C ALA A 134 -12.60 4.61 -5.75
N ALA A 135 -12.67 3.32 -5.39
CA ALA A 135 -13.03 2.89 -4.06
C ALA A 135 -12.01 3.38 -3.02
N ASP A 136 -10.71 3.28 -3.29
CA ASP A 136 -9.65 3.77 -2.41
C ASP A 136 -9.71 5.29 -2.24
N GLN A 137 -9.97 6.03 -3.31
CA GLN A 137 -10.17 7.48 -3.24
C GLN A 137 -11.38 7.82 -2.38
N LEU A 138 -12.52 7.15 -2.57
CA LEU A 138 -13.72 7.37 -1.76
C LEU A 138 -13.46 7.04 -0.28
N ASN A 139 -12.82 5.90 0.00
CA ASN A 139 -12.42 5.48 1.34
C ASN A 139 -11.47 6.49 2.00
N SER A 140 -10.60 7.15 1.22
CA SER A 140 -9.70 8.19 1.72
C SER A 140 -10.42 9.52 2.03
N LEU A 141 -11.53 9.80 1.34
CA LEU A 141 -12.33 11.02 1.52
C LEU A 141 -13.36 10.88 2.63
N GLN A 142 -13.92 9.69 2.83
CA GLN A 142 -14.90 9.39 3.87
C GLN A 142 -14.50 9.87 5.27
N PRO A 143 -13.28 9.62 5.80
CA PRO A 143 -12.89 10.11 7.12
C PRO A 143 -12.80 11.64 7.20
N ARG A 144 -12.49 12.31 6.08
CA ARG A 144 -12.46 13.78 6.03
C ARG A 144 -13.87 14.35 6.06
N LEU A 145 -14.80 13.75 5.32
CA LEU A 145 -16.20 14.13 5.34
C LEU A 145 -16.79 13.93 6.74
N SER A 146 -16.57 12.77 7.36
CA SER A 146 -17.06 12.52 8.73
C SER A 146 -16.48 13.51 9.75
N ALA A 147 -15.20 13.87 9.63
CA ALA A 147 -14.58 14.86 10.51
C ALA A 147 -15.16 16.28 10.30
N ILE A 148 -15.51 16.64 9.05
CA ILE A 148 -16.17 17.91 8.75
C ILE A 148 -17.59 17.91 9.32
N GLU A 149 -18.37 16.85 9.10
CA GLU A 149 -19.72 16.70 9.65
C GLU A 149 -19.72 16.79 11.17
N GLN A 150 -18.79 16.10 11.85
CA GLN A 150 -18.65 16.20 13.31
C GLN A 150 -18.35 17.63 13.75
N ARG A 151 -17.42 18.31 13.06
CA ARG A 151 -17.11 19.70 13.38
C ARG A 151 -18.29 20.64 13.14
N GLU A 152 -19.07 20.41 12.09
CA GLU A 152 -20.27 21.19 11.79
C GLU A 152 -21.33 20.99 12.87
N GLN A 153 -21.55 19.75 13.32
CA GLN A 153 -22.45 19.44 14.43
C GLN A 153 -21.99 20.11 15.73
N GLU A 154 -20.70 20.05 16.07
CA GLU A 154 -20.15 20.74 17.25
C GLU A 154 -20.35 22.25 17.17
N LEU A 155 -20.14 22.85 16.00
CA LEU A 155 -20.36 24.28 15.78
C LEU A 155 -21.84 24.65 15.90
N ALA A 156 -22.73 23.85 15.32
CA ALA A 156 -24.17 24.05 15.43
C ALA A 156 -24.65 23.98 16.88
N VAL A 157 -24.17 23.00 17.65
CA VAL A 157 -24.47 22.88 19.09
C VAL A 157 -23.94 24.09 19.85
N ARG A 158 -22.71 24.53 19.57
CA ARG A 158 -22.12 25.70 20.23
C ARG A 158 -22.87 26.99 19.91
N GLU A 159 -23.24 27.20 18.66
CA GLU A 159 -24.02 28.36 18.23
C GLU A 159 -25.42 28.34 18.87
N ALA A 160 -26.03 27.16 18.95
CA ALA A 160 -27.30 26.96 19.65
C ALA A 160 -27.20 27.29 21.15
N GLU A 161 -26.16 26.81 21.83
CA GLU A 161 -25.93 27.14 23.25
C GLU A 161 -25.67 28.63 23.45
N GLN A 162 -24.93 29.28 22.54
CA GLN A 162 -24.68 30.72 22.61
C GLN A 162 -25.98 31.52 22.44
N ALA A 163 -26.77 31.22 21.40
CA ALA A 163 -28.06 31.87 21.17
C ALA A 163 -29.03 31.65 22.35
N MET A 164 -28.94 30.48 23.00
CA MET A 164 -29.71 30.19 24.20
C MET A 164 -29.27 31.02 25.40
N ARG A 165 -27.96 31.14 25.65
CA ARG A 165 -27.40 31.98 26.73
C ARG A 165 -27.71 33.46 26.53
N ASP A 166 -27.70 33.94 25.28
CA ASP A 166 -28.06 35.32 24.95
C ASP A 166 -29.54 35.62 25.28
N SER A 167 -30.43 34.64 25.08
CA SER A 167 -31.86 34.75 25.41
C SER A 167 -32.15 34.52 26.90
N HIS A 168 -31.43 33.57 27.52
CA HIS A 168 -31.60 33.15 28.90
C HIS A 168 -30.23 32.97 29.58
N PRO A 169 -29.74 33.98 30.33
CA PRO A 169 -28.45 33.89 31.03
C PRO A 169 -28.39 32.80 32.12
N ASP A 170 -29.54 32.39 32.63
CA ASP A 170 -29.78 31.32 33.60
C ASP A 170 -30.03 29.95 32.95
N TYR A 171 -29.82 29.82 31.64
CA TYR A 171 -30.02 28.58 30.90
C TYR A 171 -29.25 27.40 31.47
N GLU A 172 -27.97 27.57 31.82
CA GLU A 172 -27.13 26.49 32.35
C GLU A 172 -27.68 25.91 33.66
N ASP A 173 -28.23 26.78 34.51
CA ASP A 173 -28.81 26.36 35.80
C ASP A 173 -30.14 25.62 35.58
N ILE A 174 -30.98 26.11 34.65
CA ILE A 174 -32.28 25.50 34.33
C ILE A 174 -32.10 24.15 33.62
N LYS A 175 -31.16 24.06 32.68
CA LYS A 175 -30.83 22.85 31.92
C LYS A 175 -30.40 21.70 32.85
N GLY A 176 -29.74 22.00 33.96
CA GLY A 176 -29.33 21.00 34.95
C GLY A 176 -30.33 20.78 36.09
N SER A 177 -31.47 21.48 36.09
CA SER A 177 -32.43 21.41 37.19
C SER A 177 -33.42 20.26 37.02
N ASP A 178 -33.58 19.47 38.08
CA ASP A 178 -34.59 18.41 38.15
C ASP A 178 -36.02 19.00 38.08
N ASP A 179 -36.23 20.19 38.67
CA ASP A 179 -37.53 20.88 38.65
C ASP A 179 -38.00 21.21 37.22
N PHE A 180 -37.08 21.62 36.34
CA PHE A 180 -37.40 21.89 34.93
C PHE A 180 -37.76 20.59 34.18
N HIS A 181 -37.09 19.49 34.49
CA HIS A 181 -37.33 18.20 33.84
C HIS A 181 -38.67 17.61 34.31
N ALA A 182 -38.96 17.69 35.61
CA ALA A 182 -40.25 17.30 36.16
C ALA A 182 -41.40 18.13 35.56
N TRP A 183 -41.23 19.45 35.46
CA TRP A 183 -42.19 20.31 34.75
C TRP A 183 -42.35 19.89 33.29
N ALA A 184 -41.25 19.66 32.57
CA ALA A 184 -41.27 19.29 31.15
C ALA A 184 -42.00 17.96 30.92
N GLU A 185 -41.81 16.95 31.78
CA GLU A 185 -42.51 15.66 31.71
C GLU A 185 -44.03 15.77 31.92
N GLU A 186 -44.50 16.76 32.69
CA GLU A 186 -45.93 17.03 32.87
C GLU A 186 -46.56 17.74 31.67
N GLN A 187 -45.77 18.34 30.79
CA GLN A 187 -46.26 19.05 29.61
C GLN A 187 -46.74 18.09 28.52
N PRO A 188 -47.60 18.54 27.59
CA PRO A 188 -47.96 17.76 26.40
C PRO A 188 -46.74 17.39 25.54
N GLU A 189 -46.84 16.29 24.79
CA GLU A 189 -45.73 15.79 23.94
C GLU A 189 -45.11 16.88 23.05
N GLN A 190 -45.92 17.80 22.54
CA GLN A 190 -45.41 18.88 21.68
C GLN A 190 -44.41 19.82 22.37
N ILE A 191 -44.57 20.07 23.68
CA ILE A 191 -43.63 20.92 24.44
C ILE A 191 -42.42 20.08 24.89
N GLN A 192 -42.64 18.81 25.25
CA GLN A 192 -41.55 17.86 25.51
C GLN A 192 -40.61 17.78 24.31
N ASP A 193 -41.16 17.83 23.09
CA ASP A 193 -40.38 17.79 21.85
C ASP A 193 -39.47 19.00 21.69
N TRP A 194 -39.87 20.17 22.17
CA TRP A 194 -39.05 21.37 22.11
C TRP A 194 -37.81 21.26 23.00
N VAL A 195 -37.90 20.48 24.08
CA VAL A 195 -36.82 20.28 25.06
C VAL A 195 -35.94 19.07 24.70
N TYR A 196 -36.55 17.92 24.39
CA TYR A 196 -35.83 16.65 24.22
C TYR A 196 -35.64 16.22 22.77
N ARG A 197 -36.55 16.58 21.86
CA ARG A 197 -36.55 16.15 20.46
C ARG A 197 -36.39 17.33 19.50
N ASN A 198 -35.39 18.16 19.78
CA ASN A 198 -35.13 19.38 19.05
C ASN A 198 -33.68 19.44 18.56
N PRO A 199 -33.42 18.99 17.32
CA PRO A 199 -32.05 18.93 16.81
C PRO A 199 -31.51 20.32 16.47
N ASP A 200 -32.33 21.24 15.93
CA ASP A 200 -31.81 22.46 15.28
C ASP A 200 -32.55 23.76 15.67
N ASN A 201 -33.64 23.71 16.45
CA ASN A 201 -34.52 24.87 16.64
C ASN A 201 -34.40 25.50 18.04
N VAL A 202 -33.36 26.30 18.23
CA VAL A 202 -33.12 27.05 19.48
C VAL A 202 -34.34 27.87 19.93
N ALA A 203 -35.10 28.44 18.99
CA ALA A 203 -36.23 29.31 19.32
C ALA A 203 -37.38 28.57 20.02
N LEU A 204 -37.57 27.28 19.72
CA LEU A 204 -38.58 26.45 20.40
C LEU A 204 -38.13 26.08 21.81
N ALA A 205 -36.85 25.72 21.97
CA ALA A 205 -36.29 25.43 23.29
C ALA A 205 -36.30 26.68 24.20
N ALA A 206 -35.99 27.86 23.66
CA ALA A 206 -36.09 29.13 24.39
C ALA A 206 -37.53 29.40 24.84
N LYS A 207 -38.52 29.19 23.96
CA LYS A 207 -39.94 29.31 24.32
C LYS A 207 -40.36 28.35 25.43
N ALA A 208 -39.83 27.12 25.45
CA ALA A 208 -40.11 26.18 26.53
C ALA A 208 -39.58 26.71 27.87
N ILE A 209 -38.38 27.27 27.89
CA ILE A 209 -37.79 27.91 29.09
C ILE A 209 -38.61 29.13 29.52
N ASP A 210 -39.09 29.95 28.58
CA ASP A 210 -39.98 31.08 28.89
C ASP A 210 -41.29 30.62 29.53
N LEU A 211 -41.93 29.57 28.99
CA LEU A 211 -43.15 28.99 29.56
C LEU A 211 -42.92 28.49 30.99
N TYR A 212 -41.83 27.75 31.20
CA TYR A 212 -41.44 27.29 32.54
C TYR A 212 -41.31 28.45 33.52
N LYS A 213 -40.61 29.53 33.13
CA LYS A 213 -40.41 30.71 33.99
C LYS A 213 -41.71 31.47 34.26
N MET A 214 -42.64 31.46 33.30
CA MET A 214 -43.96 32.08 33.45
C MET A 214 -44.83 31.30 34.43
N GLU A 215 -44.83 29.96 34.37
CA GLU A 215 -45.65 29.10 35.22
C GLU A 215 -45.10 28.97 36.64
N THR A 216 -43.78 28.88 36.79
CA THR A 216 -43.12 28.79 38.11
C THR A 216 -42.91 30.13 38.80
N GLY A 217 -43.15 31.24 38.09
CA GLY A 217 -42.95 32.60 38.60
C GLY A 217 -41.48 33.04 38.70
N GLN A 218 -40.52 32.22 38.26
CA GLN A 218 -39.10 32.57 38.25
C GLN A 218 -38.77 33.74 37.30
N GLY A 219 -39.60 33.98 36.28
CA GLY A 219 -39.45 35.06 35.30
C GLY A 219 -39.80 36.47 35.80
N GLN A 220 -40.41 36.63 36.99
CA GLN A 220 -40.89 37.94 37.46
C GLN A 220 -39.88 38.73 38.33
N SER A 221 -38.70 38.17 38.64
CA SER A 221 -37.82 38.75 39.68
C SER A 221 -36.66 39.63 39.20
N SER A 222 -36.38 39.83 37.91
CA SER A 222 -35.09 40.44 37.49
C SER A 222 -35.14 41.92 37.04
N SER A 223 -36.30 42.55 36.86
CA SER A 223 -36.34 43.93 36.34
C SER A 223 -36.03 45.04 37.37
N ASN A 224 -35.87 44.76 38.67
CA ASN A 224 -35.86 45.81 39.69
C ASN A 224 -34.55 46.02 40.48
N ARG A 225 -33.39 45.62 39.94
CA ARG A 225 -32.09 45.76 40.65
C ARG A 225 -31.02 46.60 39.94
N ARG A 226 -31.40 47.56 39.10
CA ARG A 226 -30.45 48.48 38.42
C ARG A 226 -30.70 49.98 38.58
N SER A 227 -31.45 50.43 39.60
CA SER A 227 -31.72 51.88 39.80
C SER A 227 -31.17 52.50 41.08
N ASN A 228 -30.38 51.81 41.92
CA ASN A 228 -29.96 52.36 43.21
C ASN A 228 -28.45 52.65 43.37
N LEU A 229 -27.71 52.88 42.29
CA LEU A 229 -26.28 53.23 42.38
C LEU A 229 -25.93 54.51 41.63
N GLN A 230 -26.74 55.57 41.77
CA GLN A 230 -26.35 56.89 41.28
C GLN A 230 -27.01 58.02 42.08
N ARG A 231 -26.67 58.14 43.38
CA ARG A 231 -26.97 59.35 44.17
C ARG A 231 -26.06 59.46 45.39
N GLN A 232 -24.78 59.71 45.18
CA GLN A 232 -23.96 60.40 46.17
C GLN A 232 -23.15 61.49 45.45
N SER A 233 -23.64 62.71 45.59
CA SER A 233 -23.02 63.97 45.17
C SER A 233 -21.74 64.21 46.00
N PRO A 234 -20.66 64.77 45.44
CA PRO A 234 -19.56 65.26 46.26
C PRO A 234 -19.94 66.63 46.83
N GLY A 235 -20.05 66.69 48.15
CA GLY A 235 -20.20 67.94 48.91
C GLY A 235 -18.92 68.77 48.85
N ALA A 236 -19.11 70.07 48.70
CA ALA A 236 -18.08 71.10 48.80
C ALA A 236 -17.39 71.07 50.17
N ALA A 237 -16.08 71.32 50.18
CA ALA A 237 -15.36 71.81 51.35
C ALA A 237 -14.35 72.88 50.91
N ALA A 238 -14.41 73.98 51.65
CA ALA A 238 -13.65 75.22 51.53
C ALA A 238 -12.18 75.08 51.98
#